data_AF-A0A653WJ69-F1
#
_entry.id   AF-A0A653WJ69-F1
#
_cell.length_a   1.000
_cell.length_b   1.000
_cell.length_c   1.000
_cell.angle_alpha   90.00
_cell.angle_beta   90.00
_cell.angle_gamma   90.00
#
_symmetry.space_group_name_H-M   'P 1'
#
loop_
_entity.id
_entity.type
_entity.pdbx_description
1 polymer ?
#
loop_
_entity_poly.entity_id
_entity_poly.type
_entity_poly.pdbx_seq_one_letter_code
_entity_poly.pdbx_strand_id
1 'polypeptide(L)'
;MKRIACLVAAALLATASTVRAQDAVKIGVLNDQSGNYAEFGGLGSVEAAKLAIEDFGGSVLGKPIEIVSGDHQNKPDVAAGLARRWYDVDGVTAIADLTNSAVALAVAGIAKEKQKVALYNGPATTRLFNEDCMATGFMWTFDTATSAKGTALSILREGGDSWYIIAADYAFGHQLTADIERVVAANGGKTLGTVRAPLSTPDFSSFLLQAQASKAKIVAFANAGSDTINSIKQAGEFGLVDGGQKLAAMVVVLSDVHGLGLDKAKGLITTAAYYHDADKPSRAFADRYMARTKKMPGMIQASVYSSVLHYLKAVKAAGTAAGPAVAAKMKELPVDDFYAPGAKIREDGRLLNDMLLVEAKAPSESKAPWDYFKVVRKIPAAEIIAPLSESKCPLVKK
;
A
#
# COMPACT_ATOMS: atom_id res chain seq x y z
N MET A 1 -82.18 -9.41 27.88
CA MET A 1 -81.40 -10.67 27.73
C MET A 1 -80.08 -10.35 27.04
N LYS A 2 -78.98 -10.51 27.80
CA LYS A 2 -77.60 -10.95 27.44
C LYS A 2 -76.95 -10.45 26.14
N ARG A 3 -75.87 -9.63 26.24
CA ARG A 3 -74.42 -9.99 26.09
C ARG A 3 -74.05 -10.22 24.60
N ILE A 4 -73.05 -9.60 23.96
CA ILE A 4 -71.62 -9.47 24.30
C ILE A 4 -71.04 -8.31 23.48
N ALA A 5 -70.37 -7.36 24.15
CA ALA A 5 -69.36 -6.49 23.56
C ALA A 5 -67.99 -7.14 23.84
N CYS A 6 -67.11 -7.25 22.84
CA CYS A 6 -65.69 -7.49 23.09
C CYS A 6 -64.83 -6.89 21.98
N LEU A 7 -63.92 -6.04 22.43
CA LEU A 7 -62.86 -5.31 21.77
C LEU A 7 -62.10 -6.09 20.68
N VAL A 8 -61.84 -5.43 19.56
CA VAL A 8 -60.64 -5.66 18.74
C VAL A 8 -59.88 -4.33 18.70
N ALA A 9 -59.08 -4.10 19.74
CA ALA A 9 -58.15 -2.98 19.82
C ALA A 9 -56.80 -3.38 19.21
N ALA A 10 -56.26 -2.45 18.43
CA ALA A 10 -55.01 -2.45 17.71
C ALA A 10 -53.85 -3.26 18.32
N ALA A 11 -53.28 -4.16 17.52
CA ALA A 11 -51.92 -4.68 17.69
C ALA A 11 -51.08 -4.32 16.45
N LEU A 12 -50.84 -3.03 16.25
CA LEU A 12 -49.70 -2.55 15.46
C LEU A 12 -48.47 -2.68 16.35
N LEU A 13 -47.92 -3.91 16.40
CA LEU A 13 -46.55 -4.15 16.85
C LEU A 13 -45.63 -3.48 15.84
N ALA A 14 -45.34 -2.19 16.08
CA ALA A 14 -44.19 -1.53 15.53
C ALA A 14 -42.97 -2.32 16.03
N THR A 15 -42.42 -3.18 15.19
CA THR A 15 -41.04 -3.66 15.32
C THR A 15 -40.13 -2.46 15.11
N ALA A 16 -39.99 -1.66 16.16
CA ALA A 16 -38.89 -0.72 16.28
C ALA A 16 -37.61 -1.54 16.16
N SER A 17 -37.07 -1.55 14.96
CA SER A 17 -35.73 -2.02 14.69
C SER A 17 -34.85 -1.06 15.47
N THR A 18 -34.48 -1.42 16.70
CA THR A 18 -33.45 -0.72 17.44
C THR A 18 -32.19 -0.87 16.60
N VAL A 19 -31.91 0.13 15.77
CA VAL A 19 -30.59 0.35 15.19
C VAL A 19 -29.68 0.38 16.41
N ARG A 20 -28.97 -0.73 16.64
CA ARG A 20 -28.03 -0.83 17.74
C ARG A 20 -26.95 0.19 17.40
N ALA A 21 -26.97 1.31 18.13
CA ALA A 21 -25.95 2.33 17.96
C ALA A 21 -24.59 1.61 18.09
N GLN A 22 -23.71 1.77 17.10
CA GLN A 22 -22.38 1.17 17.21
C GLN A 22 -21.70 1.73 18.46
N ASP A 23 -21.25 0.84 19.34
CA ASP A 23 -20.62 1.24 20.61
C ASP A 23 -19.18 1.77 20.41
N ALA A 24 -18.58 1.55 19.24
CA ALA A 24 -17.23 1.99 18.89
C ALA A 24 -17.13 2.41 17.40
N VAL A 25 -16.14 3.25 17.08
CA VAL A 25 -15.69 3.45 15.69
C VAL A 25 -14.59 2.43 15.40
N LYS A 26 -14.88 1.43 14.57
CA LYS A 26 -13.98 0.30 14.33
C LYS A 26 -13.24 0.43 13.00
N ILE A 27 -11.93 0.28 13.04
CA ILE A 27 -11.07 0.28 11.86
C ILE A 27 -10.45 -1.12 11.70
N GLY A 28 -10.60 -1.70 10.52
CA GLY A 28 -10.02 -2.99 10.18
C GLY A 28 -8.66 -2.85 9.52
N VAL A 29 -7.61 -3.49 10.05
CA VAL A 29 -6.33 -3.66 9.35
C VAL A 29 -6.35 -5.03 8.67
N LEU A 30 -6.58 -5.04 7.35
CA LEU A 30 -6.68 -6.26 6.55
C LEU A 30 -5.46 -6.37 5.65
N ASN A 31 -4.54 -7.26 5.99
CA ASN A 31 -3.26 -7.41 5.31
C ASN A 31 -2.77 -8.86 5.34
N ASP A 32 -1.60 -9.09 4.75
CA ASP A 32 -0.88 -10.35 4.87
C ASP A 32 -0.09 -10.36 6.19
N GLN A 33 -0.42 -11.28 7.10
CA GLN A 33 0.26 -11.39 8.41
C GLN A 33 1.20 -12.58 8.51
N SER A 34 1.18 -13.49 7.53
CA SER A 34 1.88 -14.77 7.60
C SER A 34 2.71 -15.11 6.36
N GLY A 35 2.52 -14.39 5.24
CA GLY A 35 3.12 -14.69 3.95
C GLY A 35 4.15 -13.67 3.44
N ASN A 36 4.22 -13.56 2.11
CA ASN A 36 5.24 -12.82 1.35
C ASN A 36 5.43 -11.35 1.78
N TYR A 37 4.39 -10.73 2.35
CA TYR A 37 4.31 -9.30 2.65
C TYR A 37 4.20 -9.01 4.15
N ALA A 38 4.29 -10.03 5.01
CA ALA A 38 4.13 -9.88 6.46
C ALA A 38 5.15 -8.92 7.10
N GLU A 39 6.36 -8.83 6.55
CA GLU A 39 7.44 -8.01 7.10
C GLU A 39 7.24 -6.50 6.89
N PHE A 40 6.74 -6.06 5.73
CA PHE A 40 6.46 -4.64 5.47
C PHE A 40 5.02 -4.21 5.78
N GLY A 41 4.11 -5.18 5.96
CA GLY A 41 2.75 -4.95 6.41
C GLY A 41 2.51 -5.66 7.74
N GLY A 42 1.65 -6.67 7.70
CA GLY A 42 1.38 -7.59 8.80
C GLY A 42 1.00 -6.93 10.11
N LEU A 43 1.46 -7.53 11.22
CA LEU A 43 1.24 -6.99 12.57
C LEU A 43 1.92 -5.63 12.77
N GLY A 44 2.94 -5.32 11.97
CA GLY A 44 3.58 -4.01 11.98
C GLY A 44 2.62 -2.87 11.64
N SER A 45 1.74 -3.07 10.66
CA SER A 45 0.69 -2.09 10.32
C SER A 45 -0.38 -1.97 11.40
N VAL A 46 -0.68 -3.06 12.11
CA VAL A 46 -1.62 -3.05 13.24
C VAL A 46 -1.10 -2.14 14.36
N GLU A 47 0.19 -2.25 14.70
CA GLU A 47 0.82 -1.37 15.70
C GLU A 47 0.90 0.09 15.24
N ALA A 48 1.13 0.34 13.95
CA ALA A 48 1.08 1.70 13.41
C ALA A 48 -0.33 2.33 13.52
N ALA A 49 -1.38 1.56 13.23
CA ALA A 49 -2.77 2.02 13.37
C ALA A 49 -3.12 2.31 14.84
N LYS A 50 -2.64 1.50 15.80
CA LYS A 50 -2.80 1.75 17.24
C LYS A 50 -2.12 3.05 17.67
N LEU A 51 -0.89 3.30 17.23
CA LEU A 51 -0.19 4.56 17.50
C LEU A 51 -0.99 5.78 17.00
N ALA A 52 -1.63 5.67 15.82
CA ALA A 52 -2.47 6.75 15.30
C ALA A 52 -3.70 7.02 16.16
N ILE A 53 -4.33 5.98 16.71
CA ILE A 53 -5.47 6.11 17.63
C ILE A 53 -5.06 6.78 18.94
N GLU A 54 -3.90 6.39 19.49
CA GLU A 54 -3.37 6.99 20.71
C GLU A 54 -3.12 8.49 20.53
N ASP A 55 -2.48 8.87 19.43
CA ASP A 55 -2.18 10.28 19.12
C ASP A 55 -3.43 11.09 18.77
N PHE A 56 -4.48 10.43 18.29
CA PHE A 56 -5.78 11.06 18.09
C PHE A 56 -6.53 11.32 19.41
N GLY A 57 -6.24 10.53 20.45
CA GLY A 57 -6.88 10.62 21.78
C GLY A 57 -7.83 9.47 22.12
N GLY A 58 -7.81 8.35 21.38
CA GLY A 58 -8.49 7.10 21.74
C GLY A 58 -10.02 7.06 21.56
N SER A 59 -10.67 8.20 21.30
CA SER A 59 -12.11 8.28 21.09
C SER A 59 -12.49 9.31 20.04
N VAL A 60 -13.63 9.11 19.37
CA VAL A 60 -14.20 10.06 18.41
C VAL A 60 -15.73 10.00 18.48
N LEU A 61 -16.39 11.16 18.34
CA LEU A 61 -17.85 11.27 18.44
C LEU A 61 -18.42 10.68 19.75
N GLY A 62 -17.67 10.79 20.85
CA GLY A 62 -18.06 10.24 22.16
C GLY A 62 -17.95 8.72 22.29
N LYS A 63 -17.29 8.05 21.33
CA LYS A 63 -17.14 6.58 21.30
C LYS A 63 -15.67 6.19 21.29
N PRO A 64 -15.29 5.06 21.90
CA PRO A 64 -13.94 4.50 21.75
C PRO A 64 -13.65 4.16 20.28
N ILE A 65 -12.37 4.20 19.92
CA ILE A 65 -11.87 3.74 18.63
C ILE A 65 -11.20 2.38 18.82
N GLU A 66 -11.56 1.40 18.00
CA GLU A 66 -11.06 0.03 18.09
C GLU A 66 -10.38 -0.40 16.79
N ILE A 67 -9.31 -1.18 16.91
CA ILE A 67 -8.70 -1.90 15.79
C ILE A 67 -9.17 -3.35 15.81
N VAL A 68 -9.64 -3.83 14.67
CA VAL A 68 -9.70 -5.26 14.36
C VAL A 68 -8.65 -5.58 13.31
N SER A 69 -8.05 -6.77 13.36
CA SER A 69 -7.01 -7.18 12.41
C SER A 69 -7.35 -8.54 11.81
N GLY A 70 -7.02 -8.75 10.54
CA GLY A 70 -7.28 -10.00 9.84
C GLY A 70 -6.19 -10.31 8.82
N ASP A 71 -5.79 -11.58 8.79
CA ASP A 71 -4.85 -12.10 7.80
C ASP A 71 -5.60 -12.58 6.56
N HIS A 72 -5.39 -11.90 5.43
CA HIS A 72 -5.97 -12.32 4.17
C HIS A 72 -5.17 -13.40 3.45
N GLN A 73 -3.98 -13.79 3.93
CA GLN A 73 -3.17 -14.90 3.37
C GLN A 73 -2.86 -14.74 1.87
N ASN A 74 -2.72 -13.51 1.39
CA ASN A 74 -2.68 -13.14 -0.04
C ASN A 74 -3.82 -13.70 -0.92
N LYS A 75 -4.98 -13.99 -0.35
CA LYS A 75 -6.15 -14.60 -1.02
C LYS A 75 -7.32 -13.61 -1.10
N PRO A 76 -7.71 -13.16 -2.32
CA PRO A 76 -8.81 -12.21 -2.48
C PRO A 76 -10.16 -12.67 -1.94
N ASP A 77 -10.47 -13.97 -2.01
CA ASP A 77 -11.69 -14.57 -1.48
C ASP A 77 -11.73 -14.55 0.05
N VAL A 78 -10.61 -14.87 0.72
CA VAL A 78 -10.46 -14.74 2.18
C VAL A 78 -10.66 -13.28 2.61
N ALA A 79 -9.98 -12.35 1.93
CA ALA A 79 -10.14 -10.91 2.19
C ALA A 79 -11.58 -10.44 2.00
N ALA A 80 -12.25 -10.89 0.93
CA ALA A 80 -13.63 -10.54 0.63
C ALA A 80 -14.61 -11.08 1.69
N GLY A 81 -14.37 -12.29 2.19
CA GLY A 81 -15.15 -12.88 3.29
C GLY A 81 -15.01 -12.07 4.59
N LEU A 82 -13.76 -11.73 4.96
CA LEU A 82 -13.47 -10.91 6.14
C LEU A 82 -14.09 -9.51 6.01
N ALA A 83 -13.90 -8.83 4.88
CA ALA A 83 -14.43 -7.48 4.65
C ALA A 83 -15.97 -7.44 4.73
N ARG A 84 -16.68 -8.42 4.13
CA ARG A 84 -18.15 -8.50 4.25
C ARG A 84 -18.59 -8.67 5.69
N ARG A 85 -18.00 -9.64 6.41
CA ARG A 85 -18.31 -9.85 7.83
C ARG A 85 -18.06 -8.58 8.65
N TRP A 86 -16.91 -7.94 8.44
CA TRP A 86 -16.53 -6.73 9.15
C TRP A 86 -17.50 -5.58 8.91
N TYR A 87 -17.95 -5.37 7.68
CA TYR A 87 -18.90 -4.30 7.37
C TYR A 87 -20.34 -4.62 7.79
N ASP A 88 -20.81 -5.85 7.58
CA ASP A 88 -22.21 -6.23 7.77
C ASP A 88 -22.53 -6.62 9.22
N VAL A 89 -21.57 -7.22 9.93
CA VAL A 89 -21.78 -7.78 11.28
C VAL A 89 -20.99 -7.00 12.31
N ASP A 90 -19.68 -6.84 12.12
CA ASP A 90 -18.81 -6.33 13.18
C ASP A 90 -18.82 -4.80 13.28
N GLY A 91 -19.34 -4.11 12.26
CA GLY A 91 -19.53 -2.66 12.26
C GLY A 91 -18.28 -1.85 11.90
N VAL A 92 -17.34 -2.42 11.15
CA VAL A 92 -16.16 -1.70 10.68
C VAL A 92 -16.56 -0.53 9.79
N THR A 93 -15.94 0.63 10.00
CA THR A 93 -16.24 1.89 9.30
C THR A 93 -15.19 2.21 8.23
N ALA A 94 -13.97 1.69 8.39
CA ALA A 94 -12.91 1.76 7.39
C ALA A 94 -12.01 0.51 7.43
N ILE A 95 -11.47 0.12 6.26
CA ILE A 95 -10.41 -0.89 6.17
C ILE A 95 -9.12 -0.22 5.68
N ALA A 96 -8.00 -0.54 6.32
CA ALA A 96 -6.68 -0.03 6.02
C ALA A 96 -5.69 -1.15 5.64
N ASP A 97 -4.55 -0.71 5.11
CA ASP A 97 -3.44 -1.51 4.61
C ASP A 97 -3.65 -2.13 3.22
N LEU A 98 -4.24 -3.32 3.14
CA LEU A 98 -4.54 -4.05 1.89
C LEU A 98 -3.31 -4.35 1.02
N THR A 99 -2.22 -4.86 1.63
CA THR A 99 -0.88 -5.06 1.01
C THR A 99 -0.83 -5.73 -0.36
N ASN A 100 -1.84 -6.48 -0.77
CA ASN A 100 -1.88 -7.16 -2.06
C ASN A 100 -2.87 -6.50 -3.03
N SER A 101 -2.41 -6.06 -4.21
CA SER A 101 -3.26 -5.39 -5.22
C SER A 101 -4.51 -6.18 -5.64
N ALA A 102 -4.46 -7.51 -5.73
CA ALA A 102 -5.65 -8.31 -6.06
C ALA A 102 -6.65 -8.35 -4.89
N VAL A 103 -6.15 -8.43 -3.65
CA VAL A 103 -6.96 -8.30 -2.44
C VAL A 103 -7.59 -6.91 -2.37
N ALA A 104 -6.80 -5.86 -2.59
CA ALA A 104 -7.27 -4.48 -2.55
C ALA A 104 -8.38 -4.22 -3.58
N LEU A 105 -8.26 -4.74 -4.81
CA LEU A 105 -9.33 -4.64 -5.82
C LEU A 105 -10.62 -5.37 -5.40
N ALA A 106 -10.50 -6.56 -4.81
CA ALA A 106 -11.66 -7.31 -4.30
C ALA A 106 -12.35 -6.57 -3.14
N VAL A 107 -11.58 -6.03 -2.19
CA VAL A 107 -12.10 -5.28 -1.05
C VAL A 107 -12.66 -3.93 -1.48
N ALA A 108 -12.06 -3.27 -2.47
CA ALA A 108 -12.54 -2.01 -3.03
C ALA A 108 -13.96 -2.15 -3.61
N GLY A 109 -14.25 -3.23 -4.34
CA GLY A 109 -15.59 -3.51 -4.86
C GLY A 109 -16.64 -3.60 -3.74
N ILE A 110 -16.31 -4.30 -2.65
CA ILE A 110 -17.20 -4.45 -1.48
C ILE A 110 -17.35 -3.12 -0.73
N ALA A 111 -16.24 -2.41 -0.49
CA ALA A 111 -16.26 -1.12 0.19
C ALA A 111 -17.07 -0.08 -0.58
N LYS A 112 -17.01 -0.09 -1.92
CA LYS A 112 -17.84 0.74 -2.81
C LYS A 112 -19.33 0.43 -2.64
N GLU A 113 -19.71 -0.86 -2.69
CA GLU A 113 -21.09 -1.32 -2.48
C GLU A 113 -21.63 -0.90 -1.10
N LYS A 114 -20.81 -1.06 -0.06
CA LYS A 114 -21.19 -0.77 1.34
C LYS A 114 -20.99 0.69 1.73
N GLN A 115 -20.51 1.54 0.82
CA GLN A 115 -20.12 2.93 1.05
C GLN A 115 -19.20 3.12 2.27
N LYS A 116 -18.19 2.26 2.38
CA LYS A 116 -17.18 2.28 3.46
C LYS A 116 -15.86 2.84 2.93
N VAL A 117 -15.06 3.38 3.85
CA VAL A 117 -13.74 3.92 3.51
C VAL A 117 -12.74 2.79 3.35
N ALA A 118 -11.94 2.83 2.28
CA ALA A 118 -10.79 1.96 2.11
C ALA A 118 -9.52 2.80 1.96
N LEU A 119 -8.55 2.54 2.84
CA LEU A 119 -7.23 3.18 2.87
C LEU A 119 -6.24 2.20 2.25
N TYR A 120 -5.79 2.51 1.03
CA TYR A 120 -4.87 1.67 0.27
C TYR A 120 -3.43 2.11 0.61
N ASN A 121 -2.81 1.42 1.56
CA ASN A 121 -1.45 1.73 2.01
C ASN A 121 -0.40 0.80 1.39
N GLY A 122 -0.68 -0.49 1.33
CA GLY A 122 0.25 -1.47 0.79
C GLY A 122 0.06 -1.86 -0.70
N PRO A 123 -1.13 -1.79 -1.33
CA PRO A 123 -1.25 -2.18 -2.73
C PRO A 123 -0.70 -1.06 -3.62
N ALA A 124 -0.25 -1.43 -4.82
CA ALA A 124 0.38 -0.47 -5.75
C ALA A 124 -0.32 -0.36 -7.10
N THR A 125 -1.36 -1.16 -7.37
CA THR A 125 -2.04 -1.09 -8.68
C THR A 125 -2.69 0.29 -8.89
N THR A 126 -2.39 0.90 -10.03
CA THR A 126 -2.92 2.22 -10.41
C THR A 126 -4.43 2.20 -10.66
N ARG A 127 -5.03 1.02 -10.89
CA ARG A 127 -6.46 0.84 -11.08
C ARG A 127 -7.30 1.42 -9.93
N LEU A 128 -6.81 1.34 -8.69
CA LEU A 128 -7.51 1.79 -7.48
C LEU A 128 -7.78 3.31 -7.43
N PHE A 129 -7.05 4.11 -8.20
CA PHE A 129 -7.31 5.54 -8.40
C PHE A 129 -7.53 5.90 -9.88
N ASN A 130 -7.74 4.90 -10.73
CA ASN A 130 -8.09 5.03 -12.14
C ASN A 130 -9.40 4.27 -12.41
N GLU A 131 -9.38 3.22 -13.21
CA GLU A 131 -10.57 2.51 -13.69
C GLU A 131 -11.52 2.06 -12.56
N ASP A 132 -10.96 1.67 -11.41
CA ASP A 132 -11.70 1.19 -10.25
C ASP A 132 -11.73 2.20 -9.10
N CYS A 133 -11.47 3.49 -9.37
CA CYS A 133 -11.58 4.52 -8.35
C CYS A 133 -12.98 4.55 -7.74
N MET A 134 -13.04 4.93 -6.46
CA MET A 134 -14.30 5.10 -5.74
C MET A 134 -14.23 6.30 -4.81
N ALA A 135 -15.39 6.91 -4.54
CA ALA A 135 -15.45 8.16 -3.78
C ALA A 135 -14.87 8.03 -2.36
N THR A 136 -14.91 6.81 -1.80
CA THR A 136 -14.46 6.45 -0.45
C THR A 136 -13.13 5.66 -0.46
N GLY A 137 -12.40 5.63 -1.57
CA GLY A 137 -11.12 4.91 -1.70
C GLY A 137 -9.95 5.87 -1.80
N PHE A 138 -8.87 5.57 -1.07
CA PHE A 138 -7.74 6.50 -0.94
C PHE A 138 -6.40 5.77 -1.12
N MET A 139 -5.69 6.09 -2.21
CA MET A 139 -4.33 5.61 -2.47
C MET A 139 -3.31 6.50 -1.74
N TRP A 140 -2.65 5.95 -0.71
CA TRP A 140 -1.88 6.75 0.24
C TRP A 140 -0.37 6.73 0.03
N THR A 141 0.18 5.60 -0.43
CA THR A 141 1.62 5.37 -0.32
C THR A 141 2.35 5.57 -1.63
N PHE A 142 2.20 4.62 -2.55
CA PHE A 142 2.94 4.55 -3.82
C PHE A 142 2.11 3.77 -4.84
N ASP A 143 2.59 3.73 -6.09
CA ASP A 143 1.93 2.99 -7.16
C ASP A 143 2.93 2.54 -8.23
N THR A 144 2.51 1.57 -9.06
CA THR A 144 3.37 0.97 -10.09
C THR A 144 3.90 2.00 -11.09
N ALA A 145 3.15 3.06 -11.40
CA ALA A 145 3.60 4.09 -12.33
C ALA A 145 4.71 4.95 -11.72
N THR A 146 4.58 5.36 -10.45
CA THR A 146 5.64 6.09 -9.73
C THR A 146 6.91 5.24 -9.59
N SER A 147 6.79 3.94 -9.27
CA SER A 147 7.91 3.00 -9.19
C SER A 147 8.60 2.80 -10.54
N ALA A 148 7.84 2.52 -11.61
CA ALA A 148 8.39 2.33 -12.94
C ALA A 148 9.09 3.60 -13.44
N LYS A 149 8.44 4.76 -13.32
CA LYS A 149 9.00 6.05 -13.78
C LYS A 149 10.25 6.43 -13.00
N GLY A 150 10.25 6.28 -11.67
CA GLY A 150 11.40 6.61 -10.84
C GLY A 150 12.62 5.73 -11.14
N THR A 151 12.44 4.41 -11.05
CA THR A 151 13.55 3.45 -11.14
C THR A 151 14.00 3.21 -12.58
N ALA A 152 13.06 2.99 -13.52
CA ALA A 152 13.43 2.65 -14.89
C ALA A 152 14.08 3.82 -15.64
N LEU A 153 13.60 5.06 -15.43
CA LEU A 153 14.23 6.23 -16.05
C LEU A 153 15.68 6.43 -15.61
N SER A 154 15.99 6.14 -14.33
CA SER A 154 17.37 6.22 -13.83
C SER A 154 18.27 5.23 -14.57
N ILE A 155 17.81 3.97 -14.69
CA ILE A 155 18.57 2.90 -15.34
C ILE A 155 18.75 3.15 -16.84
N LEU A 156 17.71 3.65 -17.52
CA LEU A 156 17.76 3.97 -18.96
C LEU A 156 18.78 5.07 -19.26
N ARG A 157 18.87 6.09 -18.41
CA ARG A 157 19.86 7.19 -18.54
C ARG A 157 21.30 6.71 -18.40
N GLU A 158 21.52 5.58 -17.74
CA GLU A 158 22.83 4.94 -17.60
C GLU A 158 23.11 3.91 -18.72
N GLY A 159 22.30 3.87 -19.77
CA GLY A 159 22.50 2.98 -20.92
C GLY A 159 21.94 1.56 -20.74
N GLY A 160 21.12 1.33 -19.72
CA GLY A 160 20.34 0.10 -19.54
C GLY A 160 19.14 0.04 -20.47
N ASP A 161 19.38 -0.16 -21.77
CA ASP A 161 18.36 -0.05 -22.84
C ASP A 161 17.67 -1.37 -23.22
N SER A 162 18.11 -2.54 -22.73
CA SER A 162 17.47 -3.83 -22.99
C SER A 162 17.10 -4.55 -21.69
N TRP A 163 15.83 -4.97 -21.60
CA TRP A 163 15.20 -5.41 -20.35
C TRP A 163 14.61 -6.81 -20.49
N TYR A 164 14.73 -7.63 -19.45
CA TYR A 164 13.99 -8.87 -19.29
C TYR A 164 13.27 -8.83 -17.94
N ILE A 165 11.98 -9.13 -17.92
CA ILE A 165 11.15 -8.92 -16.73
C ILE A 165 10.77 -10.27 -16.11
N ILE A 166 11.05 -10.44 -14.82
CA ILE A 166 10.51 -11.52 -13.99
C ILE A 166 9.40 -10.90 -13.13
N ALA A 167 8.15 -11.26 -13.41
CA ALA A 167 6.99 -10.64 -12.80
C ALA A 167 6.23 -11.60 -11.88
N ALA A 168 5.68 -11.09 -10.78
CA ALA A 168 4.74 -11.85 -9.97
C ALA A 168 3.42 -12.07 -10.74
N ASP A 169 2.88 -13.30 -10.73
CA ASP A 169 1.71 -13.67 -11.52
C ASP A 169 0.38 -13.28 -10.86
N TYR A 170 0.19 -11.97 -10.64
CA TYR A 170 -1.06 -11.39 -10.18
C TYR A 170 -1.15 -9.91 -10.56
N ALA A 171 -2.25 -9.25 -10.19
CA ALA A 171 -2.61 -7.89 -10.60
C ALA A 171 -1.46 -6.85 -10.47
N PHE A 172 -0.64 -6.93 -9.41
CA PHE A 172 0.50 -6.02 -9.24
C PHE A 172 1.60 -6.25 -10.27
N GLY A 173 2.11 -7.49 -10.40
CA GLY A 173 3.22 -7.79 -11.30
C GLY A 173 2.82 -7.59 -12.77
N HIS A 174 1.56 -7.88 -13.13
CA HIS A 174 1.03 -7.58 -14.46
C HIS A 174 0.99 -6.08 -14.73
N GLN A 175 0.48 -5.27 -13.79
CA GLN A 175 0.41 -3.82 -13.95
C GLN A 175 1.81 -3.18 -13.99
N LEU A 176 2.71 -3.61 -13.10
CA LEU A 176 4.08 -3.10 -13.05
C LEU A 176 4.86 -3.46 -14.31
N THR A 177 4.67 -4.67 -14.87
CA THR A 177 5.23 -5.06 -16.17
C THR A 177 4.79 -4.09 -17.27
N ALA A 178 3.48 -3.82 -17.37
CA ALA A 178 2.95 -2.90 -18.38
C ALA A 178 3.50 -1.47 -18.22
N ASP A 179 3.66 -1.01 -16.97
CA ASP A 179 4.24 0.30 -16.67
C ASP A 179 5.74 0.37 -17.02
N ILE A 180 6.50 -0.69 -16.74
CA ILE A 180 7.91 -0.81 -17.12
C ILE A 180 8.05 -0.80 -18.65
N GLU A 181 7.33 -1.66 -19.35
CA GLU A 181 7.37 -1.77 -20.81
C GLU A 181 7.06 -0.42 -21.48
N ARG A 182 6.05 0.29 -20.98
CA ARG A 182 5.70 1.63 -21.45
C ARG A 182 6.83 2.65 -21.23
N VAL A 183 7.41 2.69 -20.04
CA VAL A 183 8.52 3.62 -19.72
C VAL A 183 9.77 3.29 -20.55
N VAL A 184 10.12 2.01 -20.65
CA VAL A 184 11.27 1.53 -21.44
C VAL A 184 11.09 1.90 -22.91
N ALA A 185 9.95 1.59 -23.52
CA ALA A 185 9.68 1.90 -24.92
C ALA A 185 9.68 3.42 -25.19
N ALA A 186 9.05 4.21 -24.31
CA ALA A 186 8.98 5.67 -24.46
C ALA A 186 10.36 6.37 -24.39
N ASN A 187 11.38 5.68 -23.88
CA ASN A 187 12.74 6.20 -23.73
C ASN A 187 13.76 5.44 -24.60
N GLY A 188 13.30 4.78 -25.67
CA GLY A 188 14.16 4.16 -26.68
C GLY A 188 14.74 2.80 -26.29
N GLY A 189 14.35 2.25 -25.14
CA GLY A 189 14.73 0.89 -24.73
C GLY A 189 13.81 -0.19 -25.32
N LYS A 190 14.15 -1.46 -25.06
CA LYS A 190 13.40 -2.64 -25.52
C LYS A 190 13.25 -3.68 -24.42
N THR A 191 12.06 -4.27 -24.32
CA THR A 191 11.83 -5.47 -23.50
C THR A 191 12.03 -6.71 -24.37
N LEU A 192 13.02 -7.54 -24.02
CA LEU A 192 13.39 -8.76 -24.75
C LEU A 192 12.54 -9.97 -24.35
N GLY A 193 11.84 -9.89 -23.23
CA GLY A 193 10.92 -10.92 -22.79
C GLY A 193 10.43 -10.67 -21.36
N THR A 194 9.36 -11.39 -21.02
CA THR A 194 8.78 -11.39 -19.68
C THR A 194 8.44 -12.82 -19.31
N VAL A 195 8.77 -13.23 -18.09
CA VAL A 195 8.32 -14.50 -17.50
C VAL A 195 7.59 -14.21 -16.19
N ARG A 196 6.58 -15.03 -15.88
CA ARG A 196 5.77 -14.87 -14.68
C ARG A 196 6.04 -15.99 -13.70
N ALA A 197 6.32 -15.62 -12.46
CA ALA A 197 6.47 -16.53 -11.34
C ALA A 197 5.23 -16.43 -10.42
N PRO A 198 4.70 -17.55 -9.91
CA PRO A 198 3.66 -17.52 -8.89
C PRO A 198 4.06 -16.65 -7.68
N LEU A 199 3.08 -16.02 -7.03
CA LEU A 199 3.34 -15.31 -5.77
C LEU A 199 3.87 -16.28 -4.70
N SER A 200 4.86 -15.84 -3.91
CA SER A 200 5.52 -16.66 -2.89
C SER A 200 6.31 -17.83 -3.49
N THR A 201 7.03 -17.57 -4.58
CA THR A 201 7.90 -18.56 -5.23
C THR A 201 9.18 -18.76 -4.40
N PRO A 202 9.48 -19.98 -3.91
CA PRO A 202 10.70 -20.23 -3.15
C PRO A 202 11.94 -20.39 -4.03
N ASP A 203 11.77 -20.93 -5.25
CA ASP A 203 12.85 -21.20 -6.20
C ASP A 203 12.62 -20.46 -7.51
N PHE A 204 13.50 -19.51 -7.79
CA PHE A 204 13.52 -18.68 -8.99
C PHE A 204 14.48 -19.17 -10.08
N SER A 205 15.19 -20.28 -9.87
CA SER A 205 16.22 -20.80 -10.77
C SER A 205 15.82 -20.82 -12.25
N SER A 206 14.67 -21.43 -12.58
CA SER A 206 14.20 -21.54 -13.96
C SER A 206 13.84 -20.20 -14.60
N PHE A 207 13.36 -19.23 -13.82
CA PHE A 207 13.05 -17.87 -14.31
C PHE A 207 14.34 -17.07 -14.54
N LEU A 208 15.32 -17.23 -13.65
CA LEU A 208 16.64 -16.59 -13.74
C LEU A 208 17.45 -17.12 -14.93
N LEU A 209 17.38 -18.42 -15.22
CA LEU A 209 18.03 -19.00 -16.40
C LEU A 209 17.45 -18.45 -17.71
N GLN A 210 16.13 -18.23 -17.78
CA GLN A 210 15.51 -17.58 -18.95
C GLN A 210 15.96 -16.12 -19.08
N ALA A 211 16.03 -15.39 -17.96
CA ALA A 211 16.57 -14.03 -17.94
C ALA A 211 18.04 -13.99 -18.39
N GLN A 212 18.84 -14.97 -17.99
CA GLN A 212 20.25 -15.10 -18.40
C GLN A 212 20.42 -15.43 -19.89
N ALA A 213 19.53 -16.28 -20.42
CA ALA A 213 19.51 -16.62 -21.84
C ALA A 213 19.10 -15.43 -22.72
N SER A 214 18.28 -14.50 -22.19
CA SER A 214 17.81 -13.33 -22.94
C SER A 214 18.90 -12.34 -23.35
N LYS A 215 20.04 -12.34 -22.63
CA LYS A 215 21.13 -11.35 -22.78
C LYS A 215 20.69 -9.89 -22.62
N ALA A 216 19.54 -9.63 -21.97
CA ALA A 216 19.13 -8.28 -21.61
C ALA A 216 20.17 -7.64 -20.68
N LYS A 217 20.47 -6.36 -20.88
CA LYS A 217 21.35 -5.62 -19.98
C LYS A 217 20.76 -5.55 -18.57
N ILE A 218 19.44 -5.47 -18.46
CA ILE A 218 18.70 -5.32 -17.21
C ILE A 218 17.78 -6.53 -17.01
N VAL A 219 17.89 -7.19 -15.86
CA VAL A 219 16.90 -8.15 -15.36
C VAL A 219 16.06 -7.44 -14.31
N ALA A 220 14.82 -7.13 -14.66
CA ALA A 220 13.90 -6.40 -13.81
C ALA A 220 12.98 -7.33 -13.05
N PHE A 221 12.93 -7.16 -11.73
CA PHE A 221 12.02 -7.89 -10.85
C PHE A 221 10.77 -7.04 -10.61
N ALA A 222 9.68 -7.43 -11.25
CA ALA A 222 8.33 -6.89 -11.04
C ALA A 222 7.58 -7.76 -10.01
N ASN A 223 8.22 -7.96 -8.86
CA ASN A 223 7.71 -8.65 -7.67
C ASN A 223 8.00 -7.79 -6.42
N ALA A 224 7.66 -8.28 -5.23
CA ALA A 224 7.85 -7.54 -3.97
C ALA A 224 8.08 -8.51 -2.80
N GLY A 225 8.57 -8.00 -1.67
CA GLY A 225 8.69 -8.76 -0.44
C GLY A 225 9.68 -9.92 -0.54
N SER A 226 9.33 -11.06 0.06
CA SER A 226 10.24 -12.23 0.07
C SER A 226 10.57 -12.77 -1.32
N ASP A 227 9.66 -12.63 -2.30
CA ASP A 227 9.94 -12.95 -3.71
C ASP A 227 11.11 -12.13 -4.28
N THR A 228 11.16 -10.82 -3.99
CA THR A 228 12.28 -9.95 -4.40
C THR A 228 13.57 -10.34 -3.72
N ILE A 229 13.51 -10.63 -2.41
CA ILE A 229 14.68 -11.06 -1.62
C ILE A 229 15.25 -12.37 -2.20
N ASN A 230 14.40 -13.36 -2.44
CA ASN A 230 14.80 -14.66 -2.97
C ASN A 230 15.33 -14.54 -4.40
N SER A 231 14.65 -13.76 -5.25
CA SER A 231 15.07 -13.52 -6.63
C SER A 231 16.47 -12.91 -6.70
N ILE A 232 16.77 -11.90 -5.88
CA ILE A 232 18.09 -11.24 -5.87
C ILE A 232 19.17 -12.16 -5.29
N LYS A 233 18.88 -12.89 -4.20
CA LYS A 233 19.83 -13.84 -3.62
C LYS A 233 20.24 -14.90 -4.64
N GLN A 234 19.25 -15.53 -5.28
CA GLN A 234 19.49 -16.57 -6.27
C GLN A 234 20.11 -16.00 -7.56
N ALA A 235 19.74 -14.79 -8.00
CA ALA A 235 20.41 -14.15 -9.14
C ALA A 235 21.92 -13.99 -8.93
N GLY A 236 22.34 -13.70 -7.70
CA GLY A 236 23.76 -13.69 -7.31
C GLY A 236 24.38 -15.09 -7.35
N GLU A 237 23.70 -16.10 -6.84
CA GLU A 237 24.17 -17.50 -6.84
C GLU A 237 24.32 -18.08 -8.26
N PHE A 238 23.44 -17.67 -9.19
CA PHE A 238 23.48 -18.05 -10.61
C PHE A 238 24.46 -17.18 -11.43
N GLY A 239 25.16 -16.23 -10.81
CA GLY A 239 26.18 -15.40 -11.47
C GLY A 239 25.62 -14.49 -12.58
N LEU A 240 24.35 -14.04 -12.49
CA LEU A 240 23.77 -13.15 -13.49
C LEU A 240 24.54 -11.83 -13.58
N VAL A 241 24.96 -11.31 -12.43
CA VAL A 241 25.76 -10.07 -12.34
C VAL A 241 27.17 -10.28 -12.87
N ASP A 242 27.81 -11.40 -12.52
CA ASP A 242 29.13 -11.77 -13.04
C ASP A 242 29.10 -12.01 -14.56
N GLY A 243 27.96 -12.45 -15.08
CA GLY A 243 27.68 -12.60 -16.51
C GLY A 243 27.41 -11.28 -17.26
N GLY A 244 27.46 -10.13 -16.57
CA GLY A 244 27.36 -8.80 -17.16
C GLY A 244 25.96 -8.18 -17.20
N GLN A 245 24.94 -8.84 -16.65
CA GLN A 245 23.59 -8.27 -16.53
C GLN A 245 23.45 -7.52 -15.21
N LYS A 246 22.68 -6.42 -15.20
CA LYS A 246 22.36 -5.68 -13.98
C LYS A 246 20.97 -6.07 -13.48
N LEU A 247 20.81 -6.12 -12.16
CA LEU A 247 19.52 -6.38 -11.53
C LEU A 247 18.79 -5.08 -11.25
N ALA A 248 17.49 -5.05 -11.51
CA ALA A 248 16.63 -3.92 -11.21
C ALA A 248 15.45 -4.39 -10.36
N ALA A 249 15.50 -4.11 -9.06
CA ALA A 249 14.39 -4.38 -8.16
C ALA A 249 13.43 -3.19 -8.19
N MET A 250 12.25 -3.39 -8.80
CA MET A 250 11.38 -2.28 -9.17
C MET A 250 10.56 -1.75 -7.99
N VAL A 251 10.41 -2.56 -6.95
CA VAL A 251 9.90 -2.17 -5.63
C VAL A 251 10.81 -2.78 -4.58
N VAL A 252 11.45 -1.95 -3.78
CA VAL A 252 12.29 -2.37 -2.64
C VAL A 252 11.90 -1.50 -1.47
N VAL A 253 11.53 -2.13 -0.36
CA VAL A 253 11.23 -1.42 0.88
C VAL A 253 12.28 -1.71 1.96
N LEU A 254 12.19 -1.01 3.09
CA LEU A 254 13.19 -1.09 4.17
C LEU A 254 13.43 -2.52 4.67
N SER A 255 12.37 -3.32 4.82
CA SER A 255 12.47 -4.73 5.24
C SER A 255 13.17 -5.62 4.22
N ASP A 256 13.06 -5.31 2.93
CA ASP A 256 13.72 -6.09 1.88
C ASP A 256 15.22 -5.91 1.96
N VAL A 257 15.69 -4.68 2.17
CA VAL A 257 17.11 -4.40 2.40
C VAL A 257 17.61 -5.05 3.70
N HIS A 258 16.79 -5.03 4.76
CA HIS A 258 17.10 -5.76 5.99
C HIS A 258 17.32 -7.27 5.72
N GLY A 259 16.40 -7.90 4.99
CA GLY A 259 16.45 -9.34 4.69
C GLY A 259 17.51 -9.74 3.65
N LEU A 260 17.92 -8.82 2.77
CA LEU A 260 19.02 -9.01 1.82
C LEU A 260 20.39 -8.82 2.48
N GLY A 261 20.50 -7.86 3.40
CA GLY A 261 21.77 -7.34 3.90
C GLY A 261 22.41 -6.36 2.92
N LEU A 262 23.20 -5.41 3.44
CA LEU A 262 23.81 -4.34 2.63
C LEU A 262 24.85 -4.85 1.62
N ASP A 263 25.48 -6.01 1.85
CA ASP A 263 26.41 -6.59 0.88
C ASP A 263 25.76 -6.86 -0.48
N LYS A 264 24.52 -7.35 -0.45
CA LYS A 264 23.72 -7.67 -1.63
C LYS A 264 22.90 -6.48 -2.11
N ALA A 265 22.51 -5.58 -1.21
CA ALA A 265 21.63 -4.46 -1.51
C ALA A 265 22.36 -3.18 -1.96
N LYS A 266 23.65 -3.01 -1.64
CA LYS A 266 24.39 -1.76 -1.92
C LYS A 266 24.20 -1.28 -3.36
N GLY A 267 23.91 0.01 -3.53
CA GLY A 267 23.68 0.63 -4.84
C GLY A 267 22.30 0.39 -5.44
N LEU A 268 21.41 -0.40 -4.83
CA LEU A 268 20.02 -0.48 -5.26
C LEU A 268 19.33 0.87 -5.04
N ILE A 269 18.80 1.44 -6.12
CA ILE A 269 18.03 2.68 -6.11
C ILE A 269 16.54 2.35 -6.09
N THR A 270 15.78 3.05 -5.26
CA THR A 270 14.32 2.90 -5.21
C THR A 270 13.62 4.21 -4.86
N THR A 271 12.34 4.27 -5.22
CA THR A 271 11.44 5.36 -4.86
C THR A 271 10.71 5.00 -3.56
N ALA A 272 10.94 5.77 -2.50
CA ALA A 272 10.33 5.54 -1.20
C ALA A 272 9.42 6.71 -0.81
N ALA A 273 8.19 6.42 -0.37
CA ALA A 273 7.28 7.47 0.12
C ALA A 273 7.67 7.99 1.53
N TYR A 274 8.53 7.25 2.24
CA TYR A 274 8.98 7.57 3.59
C TYR A 274 10.28 6.83 3.91
N TYR A 275 11.17 7.45 4.67
CA TYR A 275 12.33 6.81 5.28
C TYR A 275 12.49 7.31 6.72
N HIS A 276 12.68 6.37 7.66
CA HIS A 276 12.66 6.65 9.09
C HIS A 276 13.72 7.65 9.55
N ASP A 277 14.88 7.67 8.89
CA ASP A 277 16.00 8.57 9.21
C ASP A 277 16.07 9.81 8.30
N ALA A 278 15.03 10.10 7.51
CA ALA A 278 15.03 11.25 6.60
C ALA A 278 15.09 12.60 7.33
N ASP A 279 14.38 12.73 8.45
CA ASP A 279 14.30 13.96 9.24
C ASP A 279 13.91 13.69 10.70
N LYS A 280 13.87 14.76 11.51
CA LYS A 280 13.57 14.67 12.94
C LYS A 280 12.14 14.16 13.23
N PRO A 281 11.09 14.65 12.55
CA PRO A 281 9.74 14.09 12.71
C PRO A 281 9.64 12.59 12.40
N SER A 282 10.28 12.15 11.31
CA SER A 282 10.31 10.73 10.92
C SER A 282 10.97 9.87 12.00
N ARG A 283 12.13 10.29 12.51
CA ARG A 283 12.83 9.61 13.62
C ARG A 283 11.96 9.50 14.87
N ALA A 284 11.26 10.57 15.24
CA ALA A 284 10.41 10.56 16.44
C ALA A 284 9.27 9.54 16.36
N PHE A 285 8.64 9.38 15.19
CA PHE A 285 7.68 8.30 14.97
C PHE A 285 8.35 6.93 15.00
N ALA A 286 9.50 6.81 14.32
CA ALA A 286 10.25 5.57 14.22
C ALA A 286 10.69 5.02 15.58
N ASP A 287 11.14 5.86 16.50
CA ASP A 287 11.54 5.47 17.85
C ASP A 287 10.38 4.87 18.64
N ARG A 288 9.19 5.50 18.57
CA ARG A 288 7.97 5.00 19.22
C ARG A 288 7.52 3.67 18.62
N TYR A 289 7.62 3.55 17.31
CA TYR A 289 7.30 2.32 16.60
C TYR A 289 8.26 1.19 16.98
N MET A 290 9.57 1.44 16.93
CA MET A 290 10.64 0.51 17.31
C MET A 290 10.49 0.02 18.75
N ALA A 291 10.07 0.89 19.68
CA ALA A 291 9.83 0.50 21.06
C ALA A 291 8.79 -0.64 21.19
N ARG A 292 7.78 -0.66 20.31
CA ARG A 292 6.70 -1.66 20.29
C ARG A 292 7.02 -2.90 19.47
N THR A 293 7.62 -2.72 18.30
CA THR A 293 7.75 -3.79 17.30
C THR A 293 9.16 -4.39 17.23
N LYS A 294 10.15 -3.73 17.83
CA LYS A 294 11.58 -4.04 17.72
C LYS A 294 12.12 -4.00 16.29
N LYS A 295 11.40 -3.37 15.36
CA LYS A 295 11.79 -3.12 13.97
C LYS A 295 11.55 -1.66 13.61
N MET A 296 12.32 -1.11 12.67
CA MET A 296 12.02 0.24 12.16
C MET A 296 10.83 0.21 11.20
N PRO A 297 9.97 1.24 11.20
CA PRO A 297 8.85 1.29 10.28
C PRO A 297 9.32 1.57 8.85
N GLY A 298 8.77 0.85 7.89
CA GLY A 298 8.85 1.19 6.48
C GLY A 298 7.74 2.16 6.06
N MET A 299 7.72 2.49 4.77
CA MET A 299 6.75 3.43 4.20
C MET A 299 5.29 2.98 4.33
N ILE A 300 5.03 1.67 4.35
CA ILE A 300 3.67 1.12 4.46
C ILE A 300 3.16 1.27 5.90
N GLN A 301 3.96 0.94 6.92
CA GLN A 301 3.51 1.13 8.30
C GLN A 301 3.37 2.61 8.67
N ALA A 302 4.30 3.47 8.22
CA ALA A 302 4.20 4.91 8.40
C ALA A 302 2.95 5.49 7.72
N SER A 303 2.61 5.02 6.52
CA SER A 303 1.41 5.46 5.81
C SER A 303 0.12 4.94 6.43
N VAL A 304 0.11 3.74 7.02
CA VAL A 304 -1.04 3.24 7.80
C VAL A 304 -1.32 4.16 8.99
N TYR A 305 -0.29 4.55 9.75
CA TYR A 305 -0.44 5.55 10.81
C TYR A 305 -1.06 6.85 10.27
N SER A 306 -0.47 7.41 9.20
CA SER A 306 -0.89 8.68 8.61
C SER A 306 -2.34 8.65 8.12
N SER A 307 -2.69 7.63 7.35
CA SER A 307 -4.04 7.47 6.78
C SER A 307 -5.12 7.23 7.84
N VAL A 308 -4.82 6.46 8.90
CA VAL A 308 -5.74 6.25 10.03
C VAL A 308 -5.93 7.54 10.81
N LEU A 309 -4.85 8.26 11.12
CA LEU A 309 -4.94 9.55 11.81
C LEU A 309 -5.77 10.56 10.98
N HIS A 310 -5.57 10.62 9.67
CA HIS A 310 -6.34 11.49 8.78
C HIS A 310 -7.81 11.09 8.69
N TYR A 311 -8.10 9.79 8.58
CA TYR A 311 -9.46 9.26 8.62
C TYR A 311 -10.19 9.68 9.91
N LEU A 312 -9.55 9.56 11.07
CA LEU A 312 -10.14 9.94 12.36
C LEU A 312 -10.39 11.46 12.46
N LYS A 313 -9.45 12.28 11.98
CA LYS A 313 -9.64 13.74 11.83
C LYS A 313 -10.86 14.06 10.96
N ALA A 314 -11.02 13.35 9.85
CA ALA A 314 -12.16 13.51 8.94
C ALA A 314 -13.49 13.04 9.55
N VAL A 315 -13.51 11.93 10.32
CA VAL A 315 -14.69 11.49 11.09
C VAL A 315 -15.13 12.57 12.07
N LYS A 316 -14.18 13.15 12.82
CA LYS A 316 -14.46 14.24 13.76
C LYS A 316 -15.01 15.48 13.03
N ALA A 317 -14.40 15.88 11.93
CA ALA A 317 -14.83 17.03 11.15
C ALA A 317 -16.19 16.82 10.47
N ALA A 318 -16.53 15.58 10.10
CA ALA A 318 -17.82 15.23 9.51
C ALA A 318 -18.95 15.12 10.55
N GLY A 319 -18.61 14.93 11.84
CA GLY A 319 -19.59 14.63 12.89
C GLY A 319 -20.25 13.25 12.74
N THR A 320 -19.73 12.39 11.87
CA THR A 320 -20.27 11.05 11.56
C THR A 320 -19.18 10.12 11.05
N ALA A 321 -19.39 8.81 11.18
CA ALA A 321 -18.54 7.78 10.58
C ALA A 321 -19.08 7.26 9.22
N ALA A 322 -20.10 7.91 8.65
CA ALA A 322 -20.65 7.55 7.35
C ALA A 322 -19.64 7.80 6.22
N GLY A 323 -19.31 6.75 5.46
CA GLY A 323 -18.19 6.78 4.51
C GLY A 323 -18.20 7.95 3.52
N PRO A 324 -19.32 8.29 2.84
CA PRO A 324 -19.35 9.43 1.91
C PRO A 324 -19.07 10.78 2.59
N ALA A 325 -19.59 11.00 3.79
CA ALA A 325 -19.37 12.25 4.53
C ALA A 325 -17.92 12.36 5.02
N VAL A 326 -17.37 11.25 5.53
CA VAL A 326 -15.96 11.18 5.93
C VAL A 326 -15.04 11.37 4.74
N ALA A 327 -15.33 10.72 3.61
CA ALA A 327 -14.54 10.82 2.39
C ALA A 327 -14.50 12.25 1.83
N ALA A 328 -15.61 12.98 1.88
CA ALA A 328 -15.64 14.39 1.52
C ALA A 328 -14.70 15.21 2.43
N LYS A 329 -14.74 14.98 3.75
CA LYS A 329 -13.81 15.64 4.69
C LYS A 329 -12.36 15.22 4.51
N MET A 330 -12.08 13.97 4.15
CA MET A 330 -10.73 13.52 3.84
C MET A 330 -10.14 14.29 2.64
N LYS A 331 -10.95 14.61 1.63
CA LYS A 331 -10.54 15.41 0.45
C LYS A 331 -10.43 16.91 0.74
N GLU A 332 -11.25 17.43 1.65
CA GLU A 332 -11.24 18.84 2.06
C GLU A 332 -10.05 19.18 2.96
N LEU A 333 -9.75 18.32 3.93
CA LEU A 333 -8.70 18.54 4.92
C LEU A 333 -7.31 18.28 4.30
N PRO A 334 -6.32 19.16 4.56
CA PRO A 334 -4.94 18.83 4.24
C PRO A 334 -4.48 17.65 5.09
N VAL A 335 -3.62 16.82 4.53
CA VAL A 335 -2.83 15.85 5.31
C VAL A 335 -1.64 16.63 5.84
N ASP A 336 -1.55 16.74 7.17
CA ASP A 336 -0.49 17.48 7.84
C ASP A 336 0.01 16.66 9.04
N ASP A 337 0.96 15.79 8.76
CA ASP A 337 1.68 14.93 9.70
C ASP A 337 3.14 14.75 9.22
N PHE A 338 3.91 13.94 9.94
CA PHE A 338 5.31 13.69 9.60
C PHE A 338 5.49 12.95 8.27
N TYR A 339 4.48 12.21 7.81
CA TYR A 339 4.56 11.35 6.64
C TYR A 339 4.33 12.15 5.35
N ALA A 340 3.36 13.05 5.35
CA ALA A 340 3.01 13.85 4.17
C ALA A 340 2.59 15.29 4.55
N PRO A 341 3.53 16.14 5.00
CA PRO A 341 3.21 17.50 5.47
C PRO A 341 2.64 18.37 4.35
N GLY A 342 1.47 18.97 4.60
CA GLY A 342 0.74 19.81 3.65
C GLY A 342 0.22 19.11 2.40
N ALA A 343 0.22 17.78 2.35
CA ALA A 343 -0.27 17.02 1.21
C ALA A 343 -1.80 17.12 1.05
N LYS A 344 -2.29 16.83 -0.14
CA LYS A 344 -3.73 16.86 -0.46
C LYS A 344 -4.16 15.60 -1.18
N ILE A 345 -5.40 15.18 -0.93
CA ILE A 345 -6.02 14.07 -1.66
C ILE A 345 -6.71 14.62 -2.90
N ARG A 346 -6.41 14.04 -4.06
CA ARG A 346 -7.06 14.38 -5.34
C ARG A 346 -8.49 13.86 -5.44
N GLU A 347 -9.20 14.35 -6.45
CA GLU A 347 -10.56 13.91 -6.78
C GLU A 347 -10.65 12.40 -7.01
N ASP A 348 -9.62 11.81 -7.63
CA ASP A 348 -9.49 10.37 -7.89
C ASP A 348 -9.06 9.54 -6.67
N GLY A 349 -8.86 10.17 -5.50
CA GLY A 349 -8.49 9.50 -4.26
C GLY A 349 -6.99 9.30 -4.08
N ARG A 350 -6.13 9.77 -5.00
CA ARG A 350 -4.67 9.71 -4.85
C ARG A 350 -4.17 10.81 -3.91
N LEU A 351 -3.42 10.44 -2.87
CA LEU A 351 -2.64 11.40 -2.08
C LEU A 351 -1.54 12.02 -2.96
N LEU A 352 -1.42 13.33 -2.99
CA LEU A 352 -0.30 14.04 -3.60
C LEU A 352 0.77 14.28 -2.55
N ASN A 353 1.70 13.34 -2.43
CA ASN A 353 2.86 13.46 -1.57
C ASN A 353 4.14 13.39 -2.40
N ASP A 354 5.12 14.18 -1.99
CA ASP A 354 6.48 14.03 -2.49
C ASP A 354 7.06 12.69 -2.03
N MET A 355 7.98 12.14 -2.81
CA MET A 355 8.70 10.91 -2.46
C MET A 355 10.19 11.17 -2.36
N LEU A 356 10.95 10.15 -1.98
CA LEU A 356 12.39 10.16 -1.91
C LEU A 356 12.96 9.22 -2.97
N LEU A 357 13.99 9.67 -3.68
CA LEU A 357 14.91 8.74 -4.33
C LEU A 357 15.93 8.33 -3.29
N VAL A 358 15.99 7.04 -2.98
CA VAL A 358 16.94 6.49 -2.00
C VAL A 358 17.82 5.45 -2.65
N GLU A 359 19.05 5.36 -2.17
CA GLU A 359 20.02 4.35 -2.59
C GLU A 359 20.47 3.55 -1.36
N ALA A 360 20.49 2.23 -1.48
CA ALA A 360 20.98 1.36 -0.43
C ALA A 360 22.48 1.57 -0.22
N LYS A 361 22.86 1.77 1.05
CA LYS A 361 24.22 2.02 1.49
C LYS A 361 25.15 0.82 1.26
N ALA A 362 26.43 1.09 1.08
CA ALA A 362 27.46 0.09 1.33
C ALA A 362 27.54 -0.24 2.83
N PRO A 363 27.98 -1.45 3.22
CA PRO A 363 28.15 -1.81 4.64
C PRO A 363 28.99 -0.80 5.43
N SER A 364 30.05 -0.25 4.81
CA SER A 364 30.93 0.75 5.43
C SER A 364 30.29 2.13 5.65
N GLU A 365 29.16 2.42 5.01
CA GLU A 365 28.42 3.68 5.18
C GLU A 365 27.34 3.59 6.28
N SER A 366 26.97 2.38 6.69
CA SER A 366 25.94 2.14 7.70
C SER A 366 26.50 2.29 9.11
N LYS A 367 25.84 3.10 9.93
CA LYS A 367 26.32 3.43 11.29
C LYS A 367 25.58 2.68 12.39
N ALA A 368 24.45 2.05 12.08
CA ALA A 368 23.59 1.36 13.02
C ALA A 368 22.65 0.37 12.30
N PRO A 369 22.06 -0.60 13.02
CA PRO A 369 20.95 -1.38 12.47
C PRO A 369 19.85 -0.46 11.90
N TRP A 370 19.28 -0.84 10.75
CA TRP A 370 18.28 -0.07 10.00
C TRP A 370 18.76 1.21 9.32
N ASP A 371 20.04 1.59 9.47
CA ASP A 371 20.66 2.65 8.67
C ASP A 371 21.04 2.12 7.28
N TYR A 372 20.04 2.01 6.40
CA TYR A 372 20.18 1.28 5.13
C TYR A 372 20.17 2.15 3.90
N PHE A 373 19.61 3.35 3.97
CA PHE A 373 19.47 4.21 2.81
C PHE A 373 20.21 5.53 2.99
N LYS A 374 20.77 6.03 1.90
CA LYS A 374 21.07 7.45 1.72
C LYS A 374 19.96 8.07 0.88
N VAL A 375 19.49 9.25 1.29
CA VAL A 375 18.54 10.04 0.49
C VAL A 375 19.32 10.73 -0.62
N VAL A 376 19.08 10.32 -1.87
CA VAL A 376 19.74 10.92 -3.04
C VAL A 376 19.11 12.27 -3.35
N ARG A 377 17.78 12.32 -3.40
CA ARG A 377 17.01 13.56 -3.54
C ARG A 377 15.56 13.37 -3.13
N LYS A 378 14.87 14.49 -2.92
CA LYS A 378 13.40 14.55 -2.90
C LYS A 378 12.87 14.56 -4.33
N ILE A 379 11.76 13.87 -4.56
CA ILE A 379 11.05 13.80 -5.83
C ILE A 379 9.69 14.49 -5.63
N PRO A 380 9.51 15.71 -6.17
CA PRO A 380 8.21 16.39 -6.15
C PRO A 380 7.10 15.52 -6.73
N ALA A 381 5.92 15.53 -6.11
CA ALA A 381 4.76 14.75 -6.56
C ALA A 381 4.44 14.97 -8.06
N ALA A 382 4.55 16.21 -8.52
CA ALA A 382 4.29 16.60 -9.92
C ALA A 382 5.26 15.97 -10.94
N GLU A 383 6.44 15.50 -10.52
CA GLU A 383 7.38 14.80 -11.41
C GLU A 383 6.97 13.35 -11.69
N ILE A 384 6.32 12.68 -10.73
CA ILE A 384 6.11 11.22 -10.75
C ILE A 384 4.65 10.79 -10.77
N ILE A 385 3.73 11.61 -10.29
CA ILE A 385 2.29 11.34 -10.32
C ILE A 385 1.71 11.96 -11.59
N ALA A 386 1.07 11.14 -12.42
CA ALA A 386 0.42 11.60 -13.64
C ALA A 386 -0.67 12.65 -13.33
N PRO A 387 -0.81 13.71 -14.16
CA PRO A 387 -1.81 14.76 -13.92
C PRO A 387 -3.25 14.23 -13.97
N LEU A 388 -4.21 14.96 -13.38
CA LEU A 388 -5.64 14.57 -13.40
C LEU A 388 -6.20 14.45 -14.83
N SER A 389 -5.66 15.19 -15.79
CA SER A 389 -6.02 15.10 -17.21
C SER A 389 -5.77 13.71 -17.83
N GLU A 390 -4.82 12.95 -17.27
CA GLU A 390 -4.52 11.58 -17.68
C GLU A 390 -5.27 10.53 -16.84
N SER A 391 -6.02 10.95 -15.81
CA SER A 391 -6.78 10.03 -14.97
C SER A 391 -7.87 9.33 -15.79
N LYS A 392 -8.00 8.02 -15.55
CA LYS A 392 -9.11 7.20 -16.07
C LYS A 392 -10.21 7.01 -15.03
N CYS A 393 -10.12 7.69 -13.90
CA CYS A 393 -11.14 7.64 -12.86
C CYS A 393 -12.45 8.27 -13.34
N PRO A 394 -13.57 7.52 -13.37
CA PRO A 394 -14.88 8.07 -13.78
C PRO A 394 -15.42 9.17 -12.87
N LEU A 395 -14.82 9.40 -11.70
CA LEU A 395 -15.20 10.47 -10.79
C LEU A 395 -14.53 11.81 -11.14
N VAL A 396 -13.48 11.81 -11.96
CA VAL A 396 -12.79 13.03 -12.38
C VAL A 396 -13.56 13.65 -13.53
N LYS A 397 -14.04 14.88 -13.34
CA LYS A 397 -14.69 15.65 -14.41
C LYS A 397 -13.63 16.09 -15.42
N LYS A 398 -13.85 15.78 -16.70
CA LYS A 398 -12.99 16.21 -17.81
C LYS A 398 -13.45 17.52 -18.40
#